data_AF-A0A6P4XGD9-F1
#
_entry.id   AF-A0A6P4XGD9-F1
#
_cell.length_a   1.000
_cell.length_b   1.000
_cell.length_c   1.000
_cell.angle_alpha   90.00
_cell.angle_beta   90.00
_cell.angle_gamma   90.00
#
_symmetry.space_group_name_H-M   'P 1'
#
loop_
_entity.id
_entity.type
_entity.pdbx_description
1 polymer ?
#
loop_
_entity_poly.entity_id
_entity_poly.type
_entity_poly.pdbx_seq_one_letter_code
_entity_poly.pdbx_strand_id
1 'polypeptide(L)'
;MAVRKKLEGYQFWEETLKKARYVVAPMVDQSELPWRLLSRRHGCQLAFTPMFHAALFSREESYFRDAMQTCPEDRPLIVQFCANDPNVLVQAALLAQDHCDAIDLNLGCPQSIARRGHYGAFLQDDWDLLRRMVSAVHERCSVPVTCKIRVFNDIQRTVEYAQMLEKAGCQLLTVHGRTKEQKGSLTGLASWEHIKAVKDNVKIPVFANGNILNLQCVEKCLKETGTDGIMTAEGNLHNPALFEGRNPPVWEMADEYLQLVRENPCQLSAVRGHLFKLWHHSLQIHTDMRTALAQGKTFDSLVAVSEEMRKRCQEEASKPGADQPTNGLPFPHWICQPYIRPRGDQKERELANKERPPKRHLIQEGENAGLSRNQIKRRMRYPHKNFISKGLGPWIACEKCGNPKGLNCVFNLCRACCKVQAHAEKMDCPSHRLWFKTKEERRKLWEAKKRQRENTIDAPADNKSPDPDNPQNSVQKEDSSMTAQVDEKCETNGKETQALQHGEGPVLSEKASEVSPPLIQDPKGAENAEELPDVKNGDIQDSPPTKVCLLDAE
;
A
#
# COMPACT_ATOMS: atom_id res chain seq x y z
N MET A 1 -23.30 18.58 17.43
CA MET A 1 -21.86 18.29 17.64
C MET A 1 -21.07 19.47 17.12
N ALA A 2 -20.14 20.03 17.91
CA ALA A 2 -19.27 21.10 17.41
C ALA A 2 -18.47 20.56 16.21
N VAL A 3 -18.56 21.23 15.06
CA VAL A 3 -17.75 20.88 13.88
C VAL A 3 -16.29 21.13 14.27
N ARG A 4 -15.51 20.06 14.47
CA ARG A 4 -14.08 20.19 14.74
C ARG A 4 -13.45 20.96 13.57
N LYS A 5 -12.78 22.06 13.88
CA LYS A 5 -12.06 22.86 12.88
C LYS A 5 -11.00 21.97 12.23
N LYS A 6 -11.04 21.85 10.89
CA LYS A 6 -9.99 21.21 10.11
C LYS A 6 -8.74 22.09 10.18
N LEU A 7 -7.71 21.62 10.89
CA LEU A 7 -6.45 22.35 11.01
C LEU A 7 -5.66 22.29 9.69
N GLU A 8 -4.83 23.31 9.46
CA GLU A 8 -4.13 23.51 8.20
C GLU A 8 -2.61 23.67 8.41
N GLY A 9 -1.83 23.27 7.41
CA GLY A 9 -0.38 23.43 7.33
C GLY A 9 0.35 23.10 8.63
N TYR A 10 1.08 24.08 9.17
CA TYR A 10 1.81 23.92 10.42
C TYR A 10 0.89 23.72 11.63
N GLN A 11 -0.30 24.31 11.71
CA GLN A 11 -1.22 24.06 12.83
C GLN A 11 -1.63 22.58 12.88
N PHE A 12 -1.93 21.99 11.72
CA PHE A 12 -2.19 20.56 11.61
C PHE A 12 -1.00 19.71 12.08
N TRP A 13 0.22 20.03 11.62
CA TRP A 13 1.41 19.28 12.03
C TRP A 13 1.74 19.44 13.53
N GLU A 14 1.58 20.64 14.08
CA GLU A 14 1.89 20.93 15.47
C GLU A 14 0.87 20.32 16.44
N GLU A 15 -0.42 20.48 16.17
CA GLU A 15 -1.48 20.11 17.10
C GLU A 15 -2.00 18.67 16.87
N THR A 16 -2.23 18.28 15.60
CA THR A 16 -2.74 16.93 15.29
C THR A 16 -1.61 15.91 15.23
N LEU A 17 -0.53 16.23 14.51
CA LEU A 17 0.61 15.32 14.35
C LEU A 17 1.67 15.48 15.45
N LYS A 18 1.44 16.32 16.46
CA LYS A 18 2.30 16.51 17.64
C LYS A 18 3.76 16.82 17.29
N LYS A 19 3.98 17.63 16.24
CA LYS A 19 5.32 17.97 15.72
C LYS A 19 6.16 16.74 15.38
N ALA A 20 5.54 15.66 14.91
CA ALA A 20 6.24 14.42 14.58
C ALA A 20 7.38 14.67 13.58
N ARG A 21 8.58 14.23 13.96
CA ARG A 21 9.82 14.27 13.18
C ARG A 21 10.26 12.87 12.74
N TYR A 22 9.88 11.83 13.46
CA TYR A 22 10.25 10.45 13.19
C TYR A 22 9.09 9.67 12.57
N VAL A 23 9.18 9.47 11.26
CA VAL A 23 8.05 9.00 10.45
C VAL A 23 8.36 7.63 9.81
N VAL A 24 7.44 6.67 9.96
CA VAL A 24 7.50 5.39 9.23
C VAL A 24 6.74 5.50 7.92
N ALA A 25 7.41 5.11 6.84
CA ALA A 25 6.89 5.22 5.48
C ALA A 25 5.72 4.25 5.20
N PRO A 26 4.83 4.60 4.26
CA PRO A 26 3.88 3.65 3.69
C PRO A 26 4.62 2.62 2.84
N MET A 27 4.47 1.34 3.18
CA MET A 27 5.14 0.23 2.49
C MET A 27 4.15 -0.92 2.30
N VAL A 28 3.92 -1.33 1.05
CA VAL A 28 3.00 -2.44 0.73
C VAL A 28 3.50 -3.72 1.40
N ASP A 29 2.62 -4.37 2.15
CA ASP A 29 2.89 -5.56 2.98
C ASP A 29 4.01 -5.37 4.02
N GLN A 30 4.30 -4.12 4.40
CA GLN A 30 5.47 -3.77 5.22
C GLN A 30 5.22 -2.63 6.22
N SER A 31 4.00 -2.11 6.29
CA SER A 31 3.60 -1.11 7.29
C SER A 31 2.20 -1.37 7.83
N GLU A 32 1.84 -2.65 7.94
CA GLU A 32 0.63 -3.12 8.61
C GLU A 32 0.63 -2.83 10.12
N LEU A 33 -0.52 -2.98 10.78
CA LEU A 33 -0.70 -2.54 12.18
C LEU A 33 0.39 -3.07 13.14
N PRO A 34 0.70 -4.39 13.20
CA PRO A 34 1.81 -4.90 14.00
C PRO A 34 3.15 -4.17 13.79
N TRP A 35 3.51 -3.88 12.54
CA TRP A 35 4.77 -3.20 12.24
C TRP A 35 4.77 -1.73 12.67
N ARG A 36 3.63 -1.05 12.52
CA ARG A 36 3.47 0.33 13.01
C ARG A 36 3.55 0.39 14.53
N LEU A 37 2.92 -0.54 15.24
CA LEU A 37 3.00 -0.64 16.70
C LEU A 37 4.42 -0.93 17.18
N LEU A 38 5.12 -1.87 16.55
CA LEU A 38 6.53 -2.15 16.85
C LEU A 38 7.36 -0.87 16.69
N SER A 39 7.20 -0.19 15.56
CA SER A 39 7.96 1.03 15.30
C SER A 39 7.62 2.15 16.29
N ARG A 40 6.36 2.25 16.76
CA ARG A 40 5.95 3.24 17.78
C ARG A 40 6.57 2.97 19.14
N ARG A 41 6.63 1.70 19.55
CA ARG A 41 7.38 1.29 20.74
C ARG A 41 8.85 1.65 20.65
N HIS A 42 9.34 1.80 19.41
CA HIS A 42 10.71 2.17 19.09
C HIS A 42 10.90 3.59 18.51
N GLY A 43 10.17 4.56 19.06
CA GLY A 43 10.42 5.99 18.80
C GLY A 43 9.76 6.56 17.54
N CYS A 44 9.01 5.78 16.77
CA CYS A 44 8.17 6.33 15.69
C CYS A 44 7.06 7.22 16.27
N GLN A 45 6.96 8.45 15.75
CA GLN A 45 5.99 9.44 16.19
C GLN A 45 4.77 9.50 15.26
N LEU A 46 4.95 9.17 13.98
CA LEU A 46 3.90 9.16 12.97
C LEU A 46 4.12 7.99 12.01
N ALA A 47 3.07 7.23 11.75
CA ALA A 47 3.12 6.11 10.82
C ALA A 47 2.09 6.28 9.70
N PHE A 48 2.37 5.62 8.57
CA PHE A 48 1.46 5.54 7.44
C PHE A 48 1.01 4.09 7.24
N THR A 49 -0.24 3.91 6.82
CA THR A 49 -0.72 2.58 6.38
C THR A 49 0.04 2.09 5.16
N PRO A 50 -0.10 0.80 4.78
CA PRO A 50 0.24 0.38 3.44
C PRO A 50 -0.54 1.20 2.41
N MET A 51 -0.03 1.27 1.18
CA MET A 51 -0.74 1.95 0.09
C MET A 51 -1.99 1.14 -0.30
N PHE A 52 -3.18 1.73 -0.15
CA PHE A 52 -4.44 1.11 -0.52
C PHE A 52 -4.92 1.55 -1.91
N HIS A 53 -5.54 0.64 -2.66
CA HIS A 53 -6.15 1.00 -3.95
C HIS A 53 -7.53 1.61 -3.72
N ALA A 54 -7.71 2.92 -3.95
CA ALA A 54 -8.94 3.64 -3.62
C ALA A 54 -10.21 2.97 -4.20
N ALA A 55 -10.15 2.52 -5.46
CA ALA A 55 -11.30 1.87 -6.11
C ALA A 55 -11.70 0.52 -5.49
N LEU A 56 -10.74 -0.25 -4.95
CA LEU A 56 -11.04 -1.52 -4.28
C LEU A 56 -11.57 -1.21 -2.87
N PHE A 57 -10.90 -0.29 -2.18
CA PHE A 57 -11.27 0.16 -0.84
C PHE A 57 -12.71 0.71 -0.75
N SER A 58 -13.18 1.42 -1.78
CA SER A 58 -14.54 1.99 -1.78
C SER A 58 -15.64 1.06 -2.29
N ARG A 59 -15.29 -0.03 -3.00
CA ARG A 59 -16.28 -0.92 -3.66
C ARG A 59 -16.36 -2.31 -3.03
N GLU A 60 -15.28 -2.78 -2.43
CA GLU A 60 -15.15 -4.12 -1.90
C GLU A 60 -15.02 -4.07 -0.38
N GLU A 61 -16.11 -4.37 0.32
CA GLU A 61 -16.15 -4.33 1.78
C GLU A 61 -15.13 -5.27 2.43
N SER A 62 -14.87 -6.43 1.82
CA SER A 62 -13.81 -7.35 2.27
C SER A 62 -12.42 -6.71 2.18
N TYR A 63 -12.13 -5.98 1.09
CA TYR A 63 -10.86 -5.28 0.95
C TYR A 63 -10.71 -4.21 2.04
N PHE A 64 -11.77 -3.43 2.30
CA PHE A 64 -11.78 -2.43 3.38
C PHE A 64 -11.49 -3.06 4.75
N ARG A 65 -12.24 -4.11 5.13
CA ARG A 65 -12.09 -4.77 6.44
C ARG A 65 -10.71 -5.40 6.62
N ASP A 66 -10.17 -6.01 5.56
CA ASP A 66 -8.86 -6.65 5.62
C ASP A 66 -7.71 -5.62 5.66
N ALA A 67 -7.86 -4.50 4.95
CA ALA A 67 -6.81 -3.48 4.82
C ALA A 67 -6.80 -2.47 5.98
N MET A 68 -7.98 -1.98 6.40
CA MET A 68 -8.12 -0.90 7.37
C MET A 68 -8.04 -1.43 8.81
N GLN A 69 -6.84 -1.85 9.21
CA GLN A 69 -6.52 -2.25 10.57
C GLN A 69 -5.87 -1.09 11.33
N THR A 70 -6.40 -0.75 12.50
CA THR A 70 -5.87 0.29 13.41
C THR A 70 -6.34 0.05 14.85
N CYS A 71 -5.74 0.74 15.81
CA CYS A 71 -6.13 0.78 17.23
C CYS A 71 -5.84 2.17 17.82
N PRO A 72 -6.35 2.52 19.02
CA PRO A 72 -6.11 3.83 19.64
C PRO A 72 -4.63 4.21 19.78
N GLU A 73 -3.77 3.23 20.06
CA GLU A 73 -2.32 3.38 20.22
C GLU A 73 -1.62 3.68 18.89
N ASP A 74 -2.28 3.43 17.76
CA ASP A 74 -1.71 3.63 16.43
C ASP A 74 -1.84 5.08 15.91
N ARG A 75 -2.15 6.06 16.77
CA ARG A 75 -2.28 7.47 16.38
C ARG A 75 -1.09 8.33 16.84
N PRO A 76 -0.64 9.33 16.06
CA PRO A 76 -1.25 9.81 14.81
C PRO A 76 -0.98 8.90 13.59
N LEU A 77 -2.00 8.63 12.78
CA LEU A 77 -1.97 7.73 11.61
C LEU A 77 -2.38 8.47 10.33
N ILE A 78 -1.64 8.26 9.25
CA ILE A 78 -2.03 8.73 7.91
C ILE A 78 -2.37 7.54 7.00
N VAL A 79 -3.55 7.56 6.39
CA VAL A 79 -3.99 6.51 5.45
C VAL A 79 -3.61 6.91 4.03
N GLN A 80 -2.80 6.07 3.36
CA GLN A 80 -2.34 6.35 2.00
C GLN A 80 -3.15 5.61 0.94
N PHE A 81 -3.60 6.33 -0.09
CA PHE A 81 -4.26 5.77 -1.27
C PHE A 81 -3.44 5.92 -2.54
N CYS A 82 -3.58 4.97 -3.46
CA CYS A 82 -3.39 5.21 -4.88
C CYS A 82 -4.75 5.36 -5.58
N ALA A 83 -4.84 6.36 -6.46
CA ALA A 83 -6.03 6.68 -7.22
C ALA A 83 -5.65 7.45 -8.50
N ASN A 84 -6.60 7.56 -9.42
CA ASN A 84 -6.51 8.36 -10.63
C ASN A 84 -7.87 8.96 -11.04
N ASP A 85 -8.85 8.94 -10.14
CA ASP A 85 -10.16 9.53 -10.31
C ASP A 85 -10.55 10.27 -9.02
N PRO A 86 -10.88 11.57 -9.09
CA PRO A 86 -11.21 12.38 -7.91
C PRO A 86 -12.41 11.84 -7.11
N ASN A 87 -13.46 11.36 -7.79
CA ASN A 87 -14.66 10.89 -7.11
C ASN A 87 -14.40 9.59 -6.35
N VAL A 88 -13.67 8.66 -6.97
CA VAL A 88 -13.26 7.40 -6.33
C VAL A 88 -12.33 7.66 -5.15
N LEU A 89 -11.39 8.60 -5.27
CA LEU A 89 -10.51 8.97 -4.17
C LEU A 89 -11.30 9.55 -2.99
N VAL A 90 -12.25 10.47 -3.25
CA VAL A 90 -13.11 11.02 -2.20
C VAL A 90 -13.95 9.95 -1.53
N GLN A 91 -14.54 9.01 -2.29
CA GLN A 91 -15.31 7.91 -1.72
C GLN A 91 -14.47 7.07 -0.75
N ALA A 92 -13.24 6.71 -1.14
CA ALA A 92 -12.34 5.98 -0.26
C ALA A 92 -11.90 6.80 0.96
N ALA A 93 -11.62 8.08 0.77
CA ALA A 93 -11.22 9.00 1.84
C ALA A 93 -12.32 9.20 2.88
N LEU A 94 -13.58 9.34 2.46
CA LEU A 94 -14.72 9.47 3.36
C LEU A 94 -14.94 8.24 4.24
N LEU A 95 -14.63 7.04 3.72
CA LEU A 95 -14.68 5.79 4.50
C LEU A 95 -13.53 5.67 5.50
N ALA A 96 -12.37 6.27 5.21
CA ALA A 96 -11.17 6.17 6.04
C ALA A 96 -11.03 7.29 7.09
N GLN A 97 -11.68 8.45 6.89
CA GLN A 97 -11.39 9.67 7.65
C GLN A 97 -11.55 9.50 9.18
N ASP A 98 -12.50 8.68 9.63
CA ASP A 98 -12.73 8.46 11.06
C ASP A 98 -11.69 7.53 11.71
N HIS A 99 -10.91 6.82 10.89
CA HIS A 99 -9.88 5.87 11.32
C HIS A 99 -8.46 6.46 11.30
N CYS A 100 -8.29 7.71 10.87
CA CYS A 100 -6.99 8.33 10.67
C CYS A 100 -6.97 9.83 10.97
N ASP A 101 -5.79 10.44 10.97
CA ASP A 101 -5.57 11.87 11.22
C ASP A 101 -5.38 12.66 9.91
N ALA A 102 -5.10 11.97 8.80
CA ALA A 102 -5.02 12.55 7.46
C ALA A 102 -5.15 11.48 6.37
N ILE A 103 -5.50 11.94 5.17
CA ILE A 103 -5.50 11.14 3.94
C ILE A 103 -4.28 11.51 3.11
N ASP A 104 -3.50 10.53 2.65
CA ASP A 104 -2.35 10.75 1.76
C ASP A 104 -2.61 10.23 0.35
N LEU A 105 -2.24 11.01 -0.66
CA LEU A 105 -2.22 10.57 -2.05
C LEU A 105 -0.80 10.13 -2.45
N ASN A 106 -0.67 8.85 -2.81
CA ASN A 106 0.57 8.31 -3.36
C ASN A 106 0.81 8.81 -4.78
N LEU A 107 1.84 9.64 -4.94
CA LEU A 107 2.32 10.19 -6.21
C LEU A 107 3.79 9.79 -6.47
N GLY A 108 4.26 8.74 -5.78
CA GLY A 108 5.68 8.36 -5.76
C GLY A 108 5.96 6.90 -6.14
N CYS A 109 4.96 6.02 -6.23
CA CYS A 109 5.17 4.61 -6.55
C CYS A 109 5.64 4.45 -8.01
N PRO A 110 6.84 3.90 -8.26
CA PRO A 110 7.39 3.78 -9.62
C PRO A 110 7.20 2.36 -10.20
N GLN A 111 6.45 1.49 -9.52
CA GLN A 111 6.32 0.08 -9.88
C GLN A 111 5.53 -0.11 -11.19
N SER A 112 5.77 -1.23 -11.88
CA SER A 112 5.08 -1.55 -13.14
C SER A 112 3.55 -1.64 -12.97
N ILE A 113 3.08 -2.05 -11.80
CA ILE A 113 1.65 -2.09 -11.48
C ILE A 113 1.04 -0.68 -11.45
N ALA A 114 1.76 0.30 -10.91
CA ALA A 114 1.35 1.70 -10.91
C ALA A 114 1.35 2.30 -12.32
N ARG A 115 2.32 1.92 -13.16
CA ARG A 115 2.31 2.29 -14.59
C ARG A 115 1.07 1.77 -15.30
N ARG A 116 0.75 0.49 -15.09
CA ARG A 116 -0.39 -0.17 -15.74
C ARG A 116 -1.72 0.38 -15.25
N GLY A 117 -1.82 0.70 -13.96
CA GLY A 117 -3.01 1.30 -13.36
C GLY A 117 -3.09 2.82 -13.52
N HIS A 118 -2.06 3.46 -14.08
CA HIS A 118 -1.93 4.90 -14.23
C HIS A 118 -2.20 5.65 -12.90
N TYR A 119 -1.39 5.34 -11.89
CA TYR A 119 -1.36 6.02 -10.59
C TYR A 119 0.09 6.14 -10.08
N GLY A 120 0.30 6.73 -8.90
CA GLY A 120 1.64 6.87 -8.33
C GLY A 120 2.49 7.87 -9.12
N ALA A 121 3.77 7.56 -9.32
CA ALA A 121 4.69 8.45 -10.04
C ALA A 121 4.35 8.64 -11.54
N PHE A 122 3.40 7.87 -12.07
CA PHE A 122 2.95 7.98 -13.46
C PHE A 122 1.87 9.05 -13.65
N LEU A 123 1.45 9.73 -12.59
CA LEU A 123 0.59 10.91 -12.63
C LEU A 123 1.37 12.22 -12.48
N GLN A 124 2.69 12.17 -12.24
CA GLN A 124 3.49 13.36 -11.90
C GLN A 124 3.43 14.46 -12.99
N ASP A 125 3.14 14.08 -14.24
CA ASP A 125 3.03 14.98 -15.39
C ASP A 125 1.58 15.48 -15.62
N ASP A 126 0.58 14.89 -14.94
CA ASP A 126 -0.87 15.15 -15.16
C ASP A 126 -1.44 16.17 -14.15
N TRP A 127 -0.87 17.38 -14.13
CA TRP A 127 -1.14 18.36 -13.07
C TRP A 127 -2.62 18.74 -12.91
N ASP A 128 -3.38 18.79 -13.99
CA ASP A 128 -4.83 19.07 -13.93
C ASP A 128 -5.62 17.98 -13.21
N LEU A 129 -5.23 16.72 -13.38
CA LEU A 129 -5.84 15.61 -12.65
C LEU A 129 -5.43 15.65 -11.18
N LEU A 130 -4.17 15.93 -10.88
CA LEU A 130 -3.66 16.06 -9.52
C LEU A 130 -4.36 17.16 -8.74
N ARG A 131 -4.52 18.37 -9.32
CA ARG A 131 -5.28 19.47 -8.72
C ARG A 131 -6.68 19.03 -8.35
N ARG A 132 -7.41 18.43 -9.30
CA ARG A 132 -8.78 17.96 -9.06
C ARG A 132 -8.87 16.91 -7.96
N MET A 133 -7.94 15.97 -7.90
CA MET A 133 -7.93 14.94 -6.86
C MET A 133 -7.65 15.52 -5.47
N VAL A 134 -6.61 16.36 -5.34
CA VAL A 134 -6.21 16.94 -4.05
C VAL A 134 -7.28 17.91 -3.54
N SER A 135 -7.78 18.82 -4.39
CA SER A 135 -8.82 19.78 -4.01
C SER A 135 -10.12 19.07 -3.61
N ALA A 136 -10.54 18.04 -4.34
CA ALA A 136 -11.75 17.31 -4.00
C ALA A 136 -11.69 16.63 -2.62
N VAL A 137 -10.53 16.07 -2.22
CA VAL A 137 -10.35 15.51 -0.87
C VAL A 137 -10.26 16.63 0.17
N HIS A 138 -9.53 17.70 -0.12
CA HIS A 138 -9.38 18.86 0.75
C HIS A 138 -10.74 19.48 1.10
N GLU A 139 -11.63 19.65 0.12
CA GLU A 139 -12.94 20.28 0.30
C GLU A 139 -13.96 19.37 0.99
N ARG A 140 -13.90 18.04 0.76
CA ARG A 140 -14.97 17.11 1.15
C ARG A 140 -14.70 16.29 2.39
N CYS A 141 -13.44 16.10 2.78
CA CYS A 141 -13.08 15.32 3.97
C CYS A 141 -12.87 16.21 5.19
N SER A 142 -13.24 15.72 6.37
CA SER A 142 -13.03 16.45 7.64
C SER A 142 -11.56 16.47 8.08
N VAL A 143 -10.77 15.48 7.66
CA VAL A 143 -9.32 15.40 7.92
C VAL A 143 -8.49 16.01 6.78
N PRO A 144 -7.27 16.52 7.06
CA PRO A 144 -6.36 17.06 6.05
C PRO A 144 -5.95 16.06 4.96
N VAL A 145 -5.66 16.58 3.76
CA VAL A 145 -5.03 15.82 2.67
C VAL A 145 -3.54 16.12 2.62
N THR A 146 -2.75 15.08 2.41
CA THR A 146 -1.29 15.10 2.31
C THR A 146 -0.87 14.40 1.02
N CYS A 147 0.37 14.60 0.57
CA CYS A 147 0.87 13.94 -0.64
C CYS A 147 2.28 13.40 -0.41
N LYS A 148 2.57 12.24 -1.01
CA LYS A 148 3.93 11.70 -1.10
C LYS A 148 4.40 11.63 -2.54
N ILE A 149 5.43 12.40 -2.88
CA ILE A 149 5.94 12.54 -4.25
C ILE A 149 7.32 11.91 -4.45
N ARG A 150 7.68 11.72 -5.72
CA ARG A 150 9.06 11.62 -6.21
C ARG A 150 9.42 12.88 -6.98
N VAL A 151 10.71 13.16 -7.11
CA VAL A 151 11.22 14.37 -7.78
C VAL A 151 11.33 14.18 -9.30
N PHE A 152 11.35 15.29 -10.04
CA PHE A 152 11.80 15.30 -11.43
C PHE A 152 13.34 15.29 -11.49
N ASN A 153 13.91 15.17 -12.69
CA ASN A 153 15.36 15.42 -12.88
C ASN A 153 15.71 16.90 -12.66
N ASP A 154 14.77 17.79 -12.96
CA ASP A 154 14.93 19.23 -12.80
C ASP A 154 14.37 19.69 -11.45
N ILE A 155 15.19 20.44 -10.70
CA ILE A 155 14.85 20.94 -9.37
C ILE A 155 13.67 21.92 -9.46
N GLN A 156 13.71 22.85 -10.41
CA GLN A 156 12.70 23.90 -10.52
C GLN A 156 11.32 23.32 -10.84
N ARG A 157 11.24 22.36 -11.76
CA ARG A 157 10.02 21.62 -12.06
C ARG A 157 9.49 20.84 -10.86
N THR A 158 10.37 20.34 -10.01
CA THR A 158 9.99 19.68 -8.75
C THR A 158 9.38 20.69 -7.76
N VAL A 159 9.94 21.89 -7.67
CA VAL A 159 9.40 23.00 -6.85
C VAL A 159 8.02 23.44 -7.35
N GLU A 160 7.85 23.66 -8.66
CA GLU A 160 6.57 24.02 -9.26
C GLU A 160 5.51 22.95 -9.03
N TYR A 161 5.92 21.67 -9.12
CA TYR A 161 5.06 20.54 -8.81
C TYR A 161 4.59 20.54 -7.35
N ALA A 162 5.50 20.78 -6.40
CA ALA A 162 5.17 20.88 -4.98
C ALA A 162 4.24 22.06 -4.69
N GLN A 163 4.49 23.23 -5.26
CA GLN A 163 3.65 24.42 -5.12
C GLN A 163 2.25 24.23 -5.73
N MET A 164 2.15 23.47 -6.83
CA MET A 164 0.86 23.11 -7.41
C MET A 164 0.03 22.26 -6.44
N LEU A 165 0.64 21.26 -5.79
CA LEU A 165 -0.04 20.42 -4.80
C LEU A 165 -0.43 21.22 -3.56
N GLU A 166 0.44 22.10 -3.07
CA GLU A 166 0.13 23.03 -1.98
C GLU A 166 -1.09 23.90 -2.31
N LYS A 167 -1.09 24.59 -3.47
CA LYS A 167 -2.21 25.41 -3.93
C LYS A 167 -3.51 24.64 -4.10
N ALA A 168 -3.42 23.34 -4.42
CA ALA A 168 -4.58 22.47 -4.54
C ALA A 168 -5.19 22.07 -3.18
N GLY A 169 -4.51 22.34 -2.06
CA GLY A 169 -5.01 22.07 -0.70
C GLY A 169 -4.22 21.00 0.06
N CYS A 170 -3.07 20.56 -0.44
CA CYS A 170 -2.15 19.69 0.30
C CYS A 170 -1.66 20.39 1.58
N GLN A 171 -1.74 19.72 2.73
CA GLN A 171 -1.43 20.29 4.05
C GLN A 171 -0.08 19.82 4.62
N LEU A 172 0.51 18.77 4.03
CA LEU A 172 1.85 18.28 4.35
C LEU A 172 2.38 17.49 3.14
N LEU A 173 3.64 17.70 2.78
CA LEU A 173 4.27 17.06 1.63
C LEU A 173 5.44 16.17 2.05
N THR A 174 5.42 14.89 1.65
CA THR A 174 6.59 14.02 1.77
C THR A 174 7.32 13.93 0.44
N VAL A 175 8.60 14.26 0.41
CA VAL A 175 9.42 14.27 -0.81
C VAL A 175 10.43 13.13 -0.77
N HIS A 176 10.27 12.16 -1.66
CA HIS A 176 11.33 11.18 -1.93
C HIS A 176 12.28 11.75 -2.96
N GLY A 177 13.53 12.04 -2.56
CA GLY A 177 14.57 12.66 -3.41
C GLY A 177 15.06 11.82 -4.59
N ARG A 178 14.29 10.82 -5.05
CA ARG A 178 14.62 10.01 -6.23
C ARG A 178 13.56 10.18 -7.31
N THR A 179 13.98 10.12 -8.57
CA THR A 179 13.08 10.15 -9.73
C THR A 179 12.32 8.83 -9.89
N LYS A 180 11.30 8.81 -10.76
CA LYS A 180 10.53 7.57 -11.02
C LYS A 180 11.36 6.50 -11.74
N GLU A 181 12.42 6.89 -12.45
CA GLU A 181 13.38 6.01 -13.11
C GLU A 181 14.36 5.37 -12.12
N GLN A 182 14.67 6.05 -11.02
CA GLN A 182 15.56 5.58 -9.96
C GLN A 182 14.92 4.49 -9.08
N LYS A 183 14.85 3.27 -9.63
CA LYS A 183 14.27 2.08 -8.99
C LYS A 183 15.04 0.81 -9.29
N GLY A 184 14.86 -0.24 -8.49
CA GLY A 184 15.47 -1.55 -8.73
C GLY A 184 16.99 -1.49 -8.68
N SER A 185 17.68 -1.96 -9.72
CA SER A 185 19.14 -1.83 -9.84
C SER A 185 19.60 -0.39 -10.03
N LEU A 186 18.73 0.49 -10.53
CA LEU A 186 19.03 1.90 -10.80
C LEU A 186 18.64 2.83 -9.64
N THR A 187 18.51 2.30 -8.42
CA THR A 187 17.97 3.07 -7.28
C THR A 187 18.81 4.32 -6.97
N GLY A 188 20.14 4.23 -7.02
CA GLY A 188 21.03 5.37 -6.77
C GLY A 188 20.82 6.07 -5.42
N LEU A 189 21.46 7.23 -5.26
CA LEU A 189 21.28 8.13 -4.12
C LEU A 189 20.06 9.03 -4.32
N ALA A 190 19.40 9.39 -3.22
CA ALA A 190 18.37 10.40 -3.18
C ALA A 190 19.02 11.78 -3.11
N SER A 191 18.58 12.71 -3.95
CA SER A 191 19.02 14.10 -3.93
C SER A 191 18.32 14.85 -2.79
N TRP A 192 19.08 15.15 -1.74
CA TRP A 192 18.62 16.03 -0.68
C TRP A 192 18.57 17.50 -1.12
N GLU A 193 19.27 17.87 -2.18
CA GLU A 193 19.17 19.20 -2.81
C GLU A 193 17.75 19.46 -3.35
N HIS A 194 17.14 18.49 -4.03
CA HIS A 194 15.74 18.61 -4.48
C HIS A 194 14.79 18.77 -3.29
N ILE A 195 15.02 18.00 -2.21
CA ILE A 195 14.18 18.05 -1.01
C ILE A 195 14.30 19.43 -0.35
N LYS A 196 15.52 19.94 -0.19
CA LYS A 196 15.79 21.28 0.34
C LYS A 196 15.11 22.36 -0.50
N ALA A 197 15.27 22.30 -1.82
CA ALA A 197 14.66 23.27 -2.72
C ALA A 197 13.13 23.29 -2.59
N VAL A 198 12.48 22.13 -2.45
CA VAL A 198 11.05 22.07 -2.17
C VAL A 198 10.74 22.69 -0.80
N LYS A 199 11.46 22.31 0.24
CA LYS A 199 11.25 22.84 1.61
C LYS A 199 11.36 24.36 1.68
N ASP A 200 12.31 24.94 0.96
CA ASP A 200 12.54 26.39 0.93
C ASP A 200 11.46 27.16 0.15
N ASN A 201 10.63 26.48 -0.65
CA ASN A 201 9.69 27.12 -1.60
C ASN A 201 8.20 26.80 -1.36
N VAL A 202 7.87 26.05 -0.30
CA VAL A 202 6.49 25.79 0.14
C VAL A 202 6.29 26.26 1.59
N LYS A 203 5.04 26.58 1.96
CA LYS A 203 4.62 27.09 3.27
C LYS A 203 3.98 26.02 4.16
N ILE A 204 3.83 24.80 3.66
CA ILE A 204 3.38 23.63 4.43
C ILE A 204 4.57 22.82 4.98
N PRO A 205 4.36 22.00 6.03
CA PRO A 205 5.38 21.06 6.49
C PRO A 205 5.83 20.10 5.39
N VAL A 206 7.13 19.79 5.37
CA VAL A 206 7.77 18.89 4.43
C VAL A 206 8.54 17.81 5.18
N PHE A 207 8.31 16.56 4.80
CA PHE A 207 9.12 15.43 5.24
C PHE A 207 10.10 14.96 4.17
N ALA A 208 11.37 14.79 4.55
CA ALA A 208 12.37 14.19 3.68
C ALA A 208 12.27 12.65 3.69
N ASN A 209 12.46 12.02 2.52
CA ASN A 209 12.53 10.57 2.40
C ASN A 209 13.63 10.16 1.42
N GLY A 210 14.34 9.07 1.75
CA GLY A 210 15.38 8.47 0.92
C GLY A 210 16.77 8.54 1.56
N ASN A 211 17.50 7.42 1.52
CA ASN A 211 18.83 7.24 2.12
C ASN A 211 18.89 7.43 3.65
N ILE A 212 17.79 7.15 4.36
CA ILE A 212 17.72 7.18 5.83
C ILE A 212 17.90 5.76 6.36
N LEU A 213 19.09 5.45 6.88
CA LEU A 213 19.49 4.09 7.26
C LEU A 213 19.69 3.90 8.76
N ASN A 214 20.00 4.97 9.48
CA ASN A 214 20.22 4.99 10.93
C ASN A 214 19.87 6.39 11.48
N LEU A 215 19.96 6.58 12.80
CA LEU A 215 19.67 7.87 13.44
C LEU A 215 20.59 9.00 12.97
N GLN A 216 21.88 8.73 12.71
CA GLN A 216 22.80 9.74 12.17
C GLN A 216 22.36 10.24 10.79
N CYS A 217 21.82 9.36 9.93
CA CYS A 217 21.22 9.79 8.66
C CYS A 217 20.02 10.72 8.87
N VAL A 218 19.21 10.48 9.91
CA VAL A 218 18.07 11.34 10.28
C VAL A 218 18.56 12.73 10.64
N GLU A 219 19.52 12.82 11.56
CA GLU A 219 20.09 14.09 12.03
C GLU A 219 20.77 14.88 10.90
N LYS A 220 21.58 14.18 10.09
CA LYS A 220 22.26 14.78 8.94
C LYS A 220 21.26 15.31 7.91
N CYS A 221 20.23 14.53 7.58
CA CYS A 221 19.22 14.94 6.61
C CYS A 221 18.40 16.14 7.12
N LEU A 222 18.00 16.16 8.39
CA LEU A 222 17.33 17.32 9.00
C LEU A 222 18.19 18.58 8.92
N LYS A 223 19.47 18.47 9.28
CA LYS A 223 20.42 19.57 9.26
C LYS A 223 20.62 20.15 7.86
N GLU A 224 20.80 19.27 6.86
CA GLU A 224 21.08 19.70 5.49
C GLU A 224 19.85 20.22 4.75
N THR A 225 18.69 19.60 4.97
CA THR A 225 17.46 19.95 4.22
C THR A 225 16.59 20.98 4.90
N GLY A 226 16.69 21.15 6.22
CA GLY A 226 15.77 21.99 7.00
C GLY A 226 14.33 21.48 7.03
N THR A 227 14.09 20.21 6.67
CA THR A 227 12.76 19.60 6.70
C THR A 227 12.23 19.41 8.12
N ASP A 228 10.90 19.33 8.25
CA ASP A 228 10.23 19.29 9.55
C ASP A 228 10.29 17.89 10.18
N GLY A 229 10.45 16.87 9.35
CA GLY A 229 10.55 15.47 9.75
C GLY A 229 11.20 14.59 8.69
N ILE A 230 11.60 13.41 9.11
CA ILE A 230 12.26 12.40 8.29
C ILE A 230 11.41 11.15 8.25
N MET A 231 11.13 10.70 7.03
CA MET A 231 10.46 9.45 6.77
C MET A 231 11.49 8.36 6.39
N THR A 232 11.48 7.25 7.12
CA THR A 232 12.29 6.05 6.85
C THR A 232 11.44 4.89 6.36
N ALA A 233 12.02 4.05 5.52
CA ALA A 233 11.39 2.85 4.97
C ALA A 233 12.31 1.64 5.21
N GLU A 234 13.18 1.33 4.25
CA GLU A 234 14.13 0.21 4.32
C GLU A 234 15.00 0.22 5.58
N GLY A 235 15.45 1.38 6.07
CA GLY A 235 16.22 1.47 7.31
C GLY A 235 15.47 0.90 8.52
N ASN A 236 14.19 1.28 8.67
CA ASN A 236 13.34 0.78 9.75
C ASN A 236 12.99 -0.70 9.60
N LEU A 237 12.82 -1.22 8.37
CA LEU A 237 12.59 -2.66 8.13
C LEU A 237 13.76 -3.55 8.58
N HIS A 238 14.98 -3.01 8.57
CA HIS A 238 16.17 -3.73 9.02
C HIS A 238 16.53 -3.45 10.48
N ASN A 239 16.05 -2.33 11.04
CA ASN A 239 16.22 -1.98 12.44
C ASN A 239 15.00 -1.15 12.92
N PRO A 240 14.00 -1.77 13.58
CA PRO A 240 12.86 -1.04 14.14
C PRO A 240 13.27 0.00 15.20
N ALA A 241 14.35 -0.26 15.94
CA ALA A 241 14.95 0.64 16.94
C ALA A 241 15.77 1.81 16.35
N LEU A 242 15.66 2.05 15.03
CA LEU A 242 16.38 3.11 14.33
C LEU A 242 16.22 4.49 14.99
N PHE A 243 15.01 4.85 15.43
CA PHE A 243 14.75 6.18 16.00
C PHE A 243 15.23 6.33 17.44
N GLU A 244 15.55 5.24 18.13
CA GLU A 244 16.22 5.26 19.43
C GLU A 244 17.75 5.36 19.31
N GLY A 245 18.30 5.18 18.08
CA GLY A 245 19.73 5.11 17.87
C GLY A 245 20.39 3.82 18.36
N ARG A 246 19.59 2.78 18.68
CA ARG A 246 20.09 1.47 19.10
C ARG A 246 20.23 0.50 17.92
N ASN A 247 21.11 -0.48 18.10
CA ASN A 247 21.24 -1.65 17.23
C ASN A 247 21.05 -2.90 18.09
N PRO A 248 19.80 -3.26 18.46
CA PRO A 248 19.55 -4.41 19.31
C PRO A 248 19.85 -5.72 18.56
N PRO A 249 19.96 -6.85 19.29
CA PRO A 249 19.93 -8.15 18.66
C PRO A 249 18.64 -8.36 17.86
N VAL A 250 18.74 -9.00 16.70
CA VAL A 250 17.61 -9.21 15.77
C VAL A 250 16.47 -9.98 16.41
N TRP A 251 16.78 -10.92 17.31
CA TRP A 251 15.74 -11.69 18.01
C TRP A 251 14.85 -10.80 18.89
N GLU A 252 15.39 -9.77 19.55
CA GLU A 252 14.60 -8.85 20.37
C GLU A 252 13.46 -8.23 19.55
N MET A 253 13.80 -7.72 18.36
CA MET A 253 12.85 -7.11 17.44
C MET A 253 11.91 -8.13 16.79
N ALA A 254 12.42 -9.31 16.43
CA ALA A 254 11.61 -10.35 15.81
C ALA A 254 10.56 -10.92 16.77
N ASP A 255 10.93 -11.11 18.03
CA ASP A 255 10.05 -11.67 19.06
C ASP A 255 8.93 -10.71 19.41
N GLU A 256 9.27 -9.43 19.59
CA GLU A 256 8.30 -8.39 19.85
C GLU A 256 7.34 -8.22 18.67
N TYR A 257 7.85 -8.22 17.44
CA TYR A 257 7.01 -8.21 16.25
C TYR A 257 6.05 -9.41 16.21
N LEU A 258 6.55 -10.63 16.44
CA LEU A 258 5.71 -11.83 16.42
C LEU A 258 4.67 -11.81 17.54
N GLN A 259 4.98 -11.25 18.70
CA GLN A 259 3.99 -11.04 19.76
C GLN A 259 2.89 -10.07 19.33
N LEU A 260 3.26 -8.94 18.71
CA LEU A 260 2.29 -7.98 18.16
C LEU A 260 1.43 -8.59 17.06
N VAL A 261 1.97 -9.47 16.22
CA VAL A 261 1.19 -10.20 15.20
C VAL A 261 0.22 -11.20 15.84
N ARG A 262 0.60 -11.82 16.97
CA ARG A 262 -0.30 -12.72 17.71
C ARG A 262 -1.51 -11.96 18.27
N GLU A 263 -1.27 -10.75 18.77
CA GLU A 263 -2.32 -9.85 19.30
C GLU A 263 -3.15 -9.20 18.19
N ASN A 264 -2.50 -8.88 17.06
CA ASN A 264 -3.10 -8.15 15.94
C ASN A 264 -2.80 -8.89 14.62
N PRO A 265 -3.54 -9.97 14.30
CA PRO A 265 -3.22 -10.81 13.13
C PRO A 265 -3.20 -10.04 11.81
N CYS A 266 -2.14 -10.29 11.04
CA CYS A 266 -1.96 -9.73 9.69
C CYS A 266 -1.65 -10.85 8.68
N GLN A 267 -1.49 -10.46 7.40
CA GLN A 267 -1.23 -11.43 6.35
C GLN A 267 0.11 -12.14 6.54
N LEU A 268 0.12 -13.46 6.37
CA LEU A 268 1.34 -14.28 6.50
C LEU A 268 2.46 -13.86 5.53
N SER A 269 2.12 -13.25 4.40
CA SER A 269 3.08 -12.64 3.46
C SER A 269 3.88 -11.52 4.12
N ALA A 270 3.23 -10.63 4.86
CA ALA A 270 3.86 -9.53 5.59
C ALA A 270 4.78 -10.09 6.68
N VAL A 271 4.28 -10.99 7.53
CA VAL A 271 5.07 -11.62 8.61
C VAL A 271 6.36 -12.23 8.07
N ARG A 272 6.25 -13.05 7.02
CA ARG A 272 7.41 -13.66 6.38
C ARG A 272 8.36 -12.61 5.78
N GLY A 273 7.80 -11.57 5.16
CA GLY A 273 8.55 -10.46 4.58
C GLY A 273 9.41 -9.74 5.62
N HIS A 274 8.83 -9.45 6.78
CA HIS A 274 9.52 -8.81 7.91
C HIS A 274 10.60 -9.70 8.50
N LEU A 275 10.34 -10.98 8.72
CA LEU A 275 11.37 -11.92 9.17
C LEU A 275 12.53 -12.04 8.17
N PHE A 276 12.27 -11.96 6.86
CA PHE A 276 13.34 -11.91 5.85
C PHE A 276 14.18 -10.62 5.92
N LYS A 277 13.61 -9.52 6.40
CA LYS A 277 14.28 -8.22 6.54
C LYS A 277 15.09 -8.16 7.83
N LEU A 278 14.47 -8.48 8.96
CA LEU A 278 15.11 -8.56 10.27
C LEU A 278 16.28 -9.54 10.24
N TRP A 279 16.05 -10.78 9.81
CA TRP A 279 17.07 -11.83 9.76
C TRP A 279 17.97 -11.77 8.52
N HIS A 280 17.96 -10.68 7.75
CA HIS A 280 18.58 -10.64 6.42
C HIS A 280 20.01 -11.19 6.39
N HIS A 281 20.89 -10.69 7.27
CA HIS A 281 22.30 -11.08 7.32
C HIS A 281 22.47 -12.50 7.86
N SER A 282 21.76 -12.83 8.93
CA SER A 282 21.76 -14.17 9.51
C SER A 282 21.29 -15.26 8.54
N LEU A 283 20.28 -14.99 7.70
CA LEU A 283 19.80 -15.91 6.67
C LEU A 283 20.75 -16.08 5.48
N GLN A 284 21.79 -15.25 5.35
CA GLN A 284 22.86 -15.49 4.38
C GLN A 284 23.84 -16.57 4.86
N ILE A 285 23.96 -16.74 6.18
CA ILE A 285 24.81 -17.73 6.84
C ILE A 285 24.02 -19.03 7.02
N HIS A 286 22.85 -18.95 7.67
CA HIS A 286 21.97 -20.09 7.92
C HIS A 286 20.99 -20.30 6.76
N THR A 287 21.52 -20.81 5.65
CA THR A 287 20.76 -20.99 4.40
C THR A 287 19.64 -22.05 4.49
N ASP A 288 19.76 -22.99 5.44
CA ASP A 288 18.71 -23.92 5.82
C ASP A 288 17.52 -23.19 6.45
N MET A 289 17.76 -22.25 7.36
CA MET A 289 16.72 -21.40 7.97
C MET A 289 16.07 -20.48 6.95
N ARG A 290 16.84 -19.97 5.99
CA ARG A 290 16.29 -19.23 4.85
C ARG A 290 15.29 -20.05 4.05
N THR A 291 15.60 -21.32 3.83
CA THR A 291 14.74 -22.26 3.11
C THR A 291 13.49 -22.59 3.93
N ALA A 292 13.65 -22.86 5.23
CA ALA A 292 12.54 -23.12 6.13
C ALA A 292 11.58 -21.92 6.22
N LEU A 293 12.09 -20.70 6.38
CA LEU A 293 11.28 -19.48 6.40
C LEU A 293 10.49 -19.27 5.10
N ALA A 294 11.12 -19.56 3.96
CA ALA A 294 10.46 -19.48 2.65
C ALA A 294 9.32 -20.51 2.50
N GLN A 295 9.47 -21.69 3.11
CA GLN A 295 8.52 -22.81 3.00
C GLN A 295 7.43 -22.78 4.06
N GLY A 296 7.59 -22.03 5.15
CA GLY A 296 6.61 -21.90 6.22
C GLY A 296 5.23 -21.46 5.71
N LYS A 297 4.19 -22.23 6.08
CA LYS A 297 2.81 -22.05 5.59
C LYS A 297 1.83 -21.57 6.64
N THR A 298 2.22 -21.59 7.91
CA THR A 298 1.40 -21.15 9.05
C THR A 298 2.19 -20.14 9.87
N PHE A 299 1.49 -19.33 10.66
CA PHE A 299 2.13 -18.40 11.58
C PHE A 299 3.07 -19.14 12.55
N ASP A 300 2.61 -20.24 13.16
CA ASP A 300 3.42 -21.05 14.07
C ASP A 300 4.69 -21.62 13.42
N SER A 301 4.62 -21.99 12.13
CA SER A 301 5.81 -22.45 11.41
C SER A 301 6.84 -21.34 11.21
N LEU A 302 6.41 -20.07 11.07
CA LEU A 302 7.35 -18.94 10.99
C LEU A 302 7.92 -18.59 12.37
N VAL A 303 7.11 -18.69 13.43
CA VAL A 303 7.56 -18.51 14.82
C VAL A 303 8.63 -19.53 15.17
N ALA A 304 8.40 -20.82 14.88
CA ALA A 304 9.37 -21.88 15.14
C ALA A 304 10.71 -21.66 14.40
N VAL A 305 10.67 -21.16 13.16
CA VAL A 305 11.90 -20.79 12.43
C VAL A 305 12.61 -19.62 13.10
N SER A 306 11.88 -18.60 13.57
CA SER A 306 12.46 -17.45 14.27
C SER A 306 13.08 -17.85 15.63
N GLU A 307 12.45 -18.77 16.37
CA GLU A 307 12.97 -19.30 17.63
C GLU A 307 14.25 -20.13 17.43
N GLU A 308 14.29 -20.98 16.40
CA GLU A 308 15.49 -21.73 16.06
C GLU A 308 16.62 -20.79 15.60
N MET A 309 16.29 -19.78 14.81
CA MET A 309 17.22 -18.73 14.38
C MET A 309 17.81 -17.98 15.59
N ARG A 310 16.96 -17.65 16.59
CA ARG A 310 17.39 -17.04 17.86
C ARG A 310 18.40 -17.93 18.58
N LYS A 311 18.08 -19.20 18.81
CA LYS A 311 18.96 -20.14 19.54
C LYS A 311 20.36 -20.18 18.92
N ARG A 312 20.44 -20.37 17.60
CA ARG A 312 21.72 -20.41 16.87
C ARG A 312 22.51 -19.12 17.03
N CYS A 313 21.86 -17.97 16.88
CA CYS A 313 22.53 -16.69 17.04
C CYS A 313 22.98 -16.42 18.48
N GLN A 314 22.22 -16.87 19.49
CA GLN A 314 22.59 -16.76 20.90
C GLN A 314 23.79 -17.65 21.25
N GLU A 315 23.81 -18.88 20.74
CA GLU A 315 24.96 -19.78 20.86
C GLU A 315 26.21 -19.16 20.22
N GLU A 316 26.07 -18.54 19.04
CA GLU A 316 27.16 -17.82 18.38
C GLU A 316 27.62 -16.60 19.16
N ALA A 317 26.68 -15.78 19.64
CA ALA A 317 26.96 -14.60 20.45
C ALA A 317 27.65 -14.94 21.79
N SER A 318 27.45 -16.15 22.32
CA SER A 318 28.08 -16.60 23.56
C SER A 318 29.56 -17.00 23.41
N LYS A 319 30.05 -17.15 22.17
CA LYS A 319 31.44 -17.56 21.92
C LYS A 319 32.41 -16.39 22.20
N PRO A 320 33.63 -16.68 22.72
CA PRO A 320 34.65 -15.65 22.89
C PRO A 320 34.99 -14.95 21.57
N GLY A 321 34.97 -13.61 21.54
CA GLY A 321 35.28 -12.80 20.35
C GLY A 321 34.13 -12.68 19.33
N ALA A 322 32.92 -13.14 19.67
CA ALA A 322 31.74 -13.06 18.81
C ALA A 322 31.22 -11.63 18.56
N ASP A 323 31.65 -10.67 19.38
CA ASP A 323 31.36 -9.25 19.24
C ASP A 323 32.04 -8.62 18.00
N GLN A 324 33.04 -9.29 17.43
CA GLN A 324 33.75 -8.78 16.27
C GLN A 324 32.89 -8.87 14.99
N PRO A 325 32.87 -7.81 14.17
CA PRO A 325 32.16 -7.84 12.90
C PRO A 325 32.76 -8.89 11.95
N THR A 326 31.92 -9.63 11.26
CA THR A 326 32.33 -10.66 10.30
C THR A 326 31.80 -10.36 8.90
N ASN A 327 32.45 -10.90 7.87
CA ASN A 327 32.00 -10.81 6.48
C ASN A 327 31.79 -9.37 5.94
N GLY A 328 32.60 -8.41 6.41
CA GLY A 328 32.53 -7.01 5.96
C GLY A 328 31.29 -6.25 6.45
N LEU A 329 30.56 -6.80 7.42
CA LEU A 329 29.47 -6.10 8.09
C LEU A 329 30.01 -5.15 9.16
N PRO A 330 29.30 -4.05 9.48
CA PRO A 330 29.67 -3.18 10.60
C PRO A 330 29.40 -3.80 11.96
N PHE A 331 28.47 -4.76 12.06
CA PHE A 331 28.13 -5.48 13.29
C PHE A 331 28.01 -6.98 13.03
N PRO A 332 28.11 -7.83 14.06
CA PRO A 332 27.76 -9.25 13.94
C PRO A 332 26.38 -9.45 13.29
N HIS A 333 26.21 -10.53 12.51
CA HIS A 333 25.02 -10.72 11.66
C HIS A 333 23.68 -10.85 12.41
N TRP A 334 23.74 -11.07 13.73
CA TRP A 334 22.60 -11.13 14.62
C TRP A 334 22.28 -9.79 15.31
N ILE A 335 23.00 -8.72 14.98
CA ILE A 335 22.69 -7.35 15.40
C ILE A 335 21.95 -6.64 14.27
N CYS A 336 20.85 -5.95 14.62
CA CYS A 336 20.10 -5.10 13.70
C CYS A 336 21.04 -4.06 13.08
N GLN A 337 21.10 -4.02 11.75
CA GLN A 337 22.01 -3.14 11.04
C GLN A 337 21.48 -2.82 9.64
N PRO A 338 21.88 -1.67 9.05
CA PRO A 338 21.37 -1.26 7.75
C PRO A 338 21.73 -2.21 6.62
N TYR A 339 20.78 -2.49 5.73
CA TYR A 339 21.08 -3.14 4.46
C TYR A 339 21.55 -2.13 3.42
N ILE A 340 22.85 -2.19 3.10
CA ILE A 340 23.43 -1.46 1.97
C ILE A 340 23.27 -2.32 0.72
N ARG A 341 22.55 -1.80 -0.27
CA ARG A 341 22.38 -2.48 -1.56
C ARG A 341 23.73 -2.48 -2.32
N PRO A 342 24.25 -3.64 -2.75
CA PRO A 342 25.44 -3.68 -3.59
C PRO A 342 25.25 -2.87 -4.87
N ARG A 343 26.31 -2.17 -5.33
CA ARG A 343 26.27 -1.44 -6.61
C ARG A 343 26.06 -2.42 -7.76
N GLY A 344 25.45 -1.97 -8.87
CA GLY A 344 25.03 -2.85 -9.96
C GLY A 344 26.18 -3.66 -10.59
N ASP A 345 27.34 -3.03 -10.69
CA ASP A 345 28.63 -3.59 -11.11
C ASP A 345 29.19 -4.62 -10.11
N GLN A 346 29.12 -4.34 -8.81
CA GLN A 346 29.48 -5.30 -7.76
C GLN A 346 28.59 -6.53 -7.81
N LYS A 347 27.28 -6.34 -8.05
CA LYS A 347 26.34 -7.47 -8.18
C LYS A 347 26.68 -8.32 -9.41
N GLU A 348 27.06 -7.72 -10.53
CA GLU A 348 27.53 -8.45 -11.72
C GLU A 348 28.84 -9.18 -11.46
N ARG A 349 29.79 -8.57 -10.74
CA ARG A 349 31.06 -9.21 -10.32
C ARG A 349 30.85 -10.34 -9.31
N GLU A 350 29.97 -10.17 -8.32
CA GLU A 350 29.60 -11.21 -7.35
C GLU A 350 28.81 -12.35 -8.02
N LEU A 351 27.96 -12.05 -8.99
CA LEU A 351 27.28 -13.04 -9.83
C LEU A 351 28.26 -13.79 -10.75
N ALA A 352 29.34 -13.14 -11.16
CA ALA A 352 30.43 -13.75 -11.92
C ALA A 352 31.36 -14.60 -11.04
N ASN A 353 31.61 -14.18 -9.80
CA ASN A 353 32.49 -14.86 -8.84
C ASN A 353 31.82 -15.98 -8.04
N LYS A 354 30.48 -16.00 -7.93
CA LYS A 354 29.78 -17.20 -7.47
C LYS A 354 29.94 -18.26 -8.55
N GLU A 355 30.75 -19.28 -8.28
CA GLU A 355 30.79 -20.53 -9.04
C GLU A 355 29.37 -21.12 -9.08
N ARG A 356 28.61 -20.69 -10.08
CA ARG A 356 27.42 -21.41 -10.51
C ARG A 356 27.96 -22.59 -11.30
N PRO A 357 27.52 -23.83 -11.02
CA PRO A 357 27.86 -24.95 -11.87
C PRO A 357 27.53 -24.53 -13.31
N PRO A 358 28.48 -24.67 -14.25
CA PRO A 358 28.45 -23.91 -15.49
C PRO A 358 27.16 -24.27 -16.24
N LYS A 359 26.24 -23.29 -16.29
CA LYS A 359 25.02 -23.37 -17.10
C LYS A 359 25.31 -23.80 -18.53
N ARG A 360 26.52 -23.52 -19.04
CA ARG A 360 26.99 -23.96 -20.36
C ARG A 360 27.01 -25.48 -20.50
N HIS A 361 27.55 -26.25 -19.55
CA HIS A 361 27.65 -27.71 -19.68
C HIS A 361 26.26 -28.37 -19.71
N LEU A 362 25.36 -27.94 -18.83
CA LEU A 362 23.98 -28.44 -18.76
C LEU A 362 23.10 -27.97 -19.93
N ILE A 363 23.39 -26.80 -20.52
CA ILE A 363 22.73 -26.35 -21.75
C ILE A 363 23.24 -27.17 -22.94
N GLN A 364 24.53 -27.45 -23.01
CA GLN A 364 25.16 -28.22 -24.07
C GLN A 364 24.72 -29.70 -24.04
N GLU A 365 24.61 -30.31 -22.86
CA GLU A 365 24.00 -31.64 -22.69
C GLU A 365 22.51 -31.67 -23.07
N GLY A 366 21.77 -30.62 -22.72
CA GLY A 366 20.36 -30.48 -23.08
C GLY A 366 20.14 -30.28 -24.58
N GLU A 367 20.99 -29.49 -25.24
CA GLU A 367 20.99 -29.27 -26.68
C GLU A 367 21.41 -30.55 -27.43
N ASN A 368 22.42 -31.28 -26.93
CA ASN A 368 22.83 -32.60 -27.45
C ASN A 368 21.73 -33.67 -27.27
N ALA A 369 20.86 -33.54 -26.27
CA ALA A 369 19.68 -34.37 -26.06
C ALA A 369 18.43 -33.89 -26.83
N GLY A 370 18.56 -32.91 -27.74
CA GLY A 370 17.47 -32.40 -28.58
C GLY A 370 16.43 -31.56 -27.85
N LEU A 371 16.72 -31.07 -26.64
CA LEU A 371 15.78 -30.29 -25.82
C LEU A 371 15.87 -28.79 -26.14
N SER A 372 14.72 -28.13 -26.25
CA SER A 372 14.67 -26.66 -26.37
C SER A 372 15.17 -25.98 -25.09
N ARG A 373 15.70 -24.74 -25.22
CA ARG A 373 16.15 -23.92 -24.08
C ARG A 373 15.10 -23.78 -22.96
N ASN A 374 13.81 -23.81 -23.29
CA ASN A 374 12.73 -23.76 -22.29
C ASN A 374 12.53 -25.11 -21.56
N GLN A 375 12.72 -26.23 -22.25
CA GLN A 375 12.72 -27.58 -21.63
C GLN A 375 13.94 -27.76 -20.73
N ILE A 376 15.12 -27.28 -21.15
CA ILE A 376 16.34 -27.28 -20.33
C ILE A 376 16.13 -26.50 -19.03
N LYS A 377 15.58 -25.26 -19.12
CA LYS A 377 15.22 -24.44 -17.94
C LYS A 377 14.12 -25.04 -17.07
N ARG A 378 13.24 -25.88 -17.61
CA ARG A 378 12.20 -26.57 -16.82
C ARG A 378 12.76 -27.83 -16.15
N ARG A 379 13.63 -28.58 -16.81
CA ARG A 379 14.34 -29.73 -16.26
C ARG A 379 15.30 -29.34 -15.14
N MET A 380 15.98 -28.19 -15.25
CA MET A 380 16.74 -27.60 -14.14
C MET A 380 15.90 -27.28 -12.90
N ARG A 381 14.60 -27.00 -13.08
CA ARG A 381 13.67 -26.70 -11.97
C ARG A 381 12.98 -27.94 -11.41
N TYR A 382 12.89 -29.01 -12.21
CA TYR A 382 12.22 -30.25 -11.85
C TYR A 382 13.04 -31.45 -12.36
N PRO A 383 14.13 -31.82 -11.68
CA PRO A 383 15.12 -32.80 -12.17
C PRO A 383 14.53 -34.18 -12.43
N HIS A 384 13.51 -34.57 -11.66
CA HIS A 384 12.91 -35.91 -11.69
C HIS A 384 11.70 -36.03 -12.64
N LYS A 385 11.30 -34.96 -13.35
CA LYS A 385 10.24 -35.06 -14.36
C LYS A 385 10.82 -35.50 -15.70
N ASN A 386 10.39 -36.64 -16.21
CA ASN A 386 10.70 -37.05 -17.57
C ASN A 386 9.93 -36.18 -18.56
N PHE A 387 10.66 -35.27 -19.24
CA PHE A 387 10.13 -34.40 -20.28
C PHE A 387 10.23 -34.99 -21.69
N ILE A 388 10.74 -36.23 -21.81
CA ILE A 388 10.70 -37.00 -23.05
C ILE A 388 9.25 -37.48 -23.21
N SER A 389 8.51 -36.83 -24.12
CA SER A 389 7.21 -37.32 -24.54
C SER A 389 7.41 -38.68 -25.22
N LYS A 390 6.95 -39.76 -24.57
CA LYS A 390 6.64 -41.00 -25.30
C LYS A 390 5.69 -40.62 -26.45
N GLY A 391 6.02 -41.09 -27.66
CA GLY A 391 5.49 -40.62 -28.93
C GLY A 391 3.99 -40.30 -28.89
N LEU A 392 3.67 -39.00 -28.97
CA LEU A 392 2.38 -38.57 -29.47
C LEU A 392 2.44 -38.80 -30.99
N GLY A 393 1.44 -39.50 -31.52
CA GLY A 393 1.32 -39.80 -32.95
C GLY A 393 1.43 -38.55 -33.84
N PRO A 394 1.61 -38.71 -35.16
CA PRO A 394 1.90 -37.60 -36.07
C PRO A 394 0.89 -36.47 -35.88
N TRP A 395 1.39 -35.30 -35.46
CA TRP A 395 0.55 -34.12 -35.31
C TRP A 395 0.07 -33.68 -36.69
N ILE A 396 -1.23 -33.49 -36.83
CA ILE A 396 -1.83 -33.02 -38.08
C ILE A 396 -1.38 -31.57 -38.29
N ALA A 397 -0.79 -31.29 -39.46
CA ALA A 397 -0.28 -29.98 -39.80
C ALA A 397 -1.42 -29.00 -40.14
N CYS A 398 -1.25 -27.74 -39.76
CA CYS A 398 -2.07 -26.63 -40.20
C CYS A 398 -1.80 -26.36 -41.69
N GLU A 399 -2.84 -26.44 -42.50
CA GLU A 399 -2.76 -26.25 -43.96
C GLU A 399 -2.17 -24.90 -44.37
N LYS A 400 -2.24 -23.87 -43.51
CA LYS A 400 -1.72 -22.52 -43.81
C LYS A 400 -0.23 -22.32 -43.51
N CYS A 401 0.37 -23.10 -42.62
CA CYS A 401 1.76 -22.81 -42.17
C CYS A 401 2.56 -24.00 -41.66
N GLY A 402 2.04 -25.22 -41.74
CA GLY A 402 2.74 -26.43 -41.28
C GLY A 402 2.80 -26.61 -39.75
N ASN A 403 2.45 -25.60 -38.96
CA ASN A 403 2.41 -25.72 -37.49
C ASN A 403 1.33 -26.71 -37.01
N PRO A 404 1.44 -27.31 -35.81
CA PRO A 404 0.44 -28.24 -35.31
C PRO A 404 -0.97 -27.62 -35.24
N LYS A 405 -1.94 -28.33 -35.83
CA LYS A 405 -3.36 -27.98 -35.82
C LYS A 405 -3.93 -28.10 -34.40
N GLY A 406 -4.81 -27.17 -34.02
CA GLY A 406 -5.55 -27.28 -32.76
C GLY A 406 -6.59 -28.41 -32.85
N LEU A 407 -6.57 -29.35 -31.91
CA LEU A 407 -7.36 -30.59 -31.95
C LEU A 407 -8.85 -30.35 -32.26
N ASN A 408 -9.44 -29.32 -31.64
CA ASN A 408 -10.85 -28.94 -31.79
C ASN A 408 -11.04 -27.53 -32.38
N CYS A 409 -10.05 -27.05 -33.16
CA CYS A 409 -10.13 -25.74 -33.78
C CYS A 409 -11.27 -25.71 -34.81
N VAL A 410 -12.22 -24.77 -34.66
CA VAL A 410 -13.34 -24.60 -35.61
C VAL A 410 -12.91 -24.31 -37.05
N PHE A 411 -11.71 -23.75 -37.23
CA PHE A 411 -11.13 -23.46 -38.55
C PHE A 411 -10.16 -24.54 -39.03
N ASN A 412 -9.92 -25.59 -38.24
CA ASN A 412 -8.90 -26.59 -38.52
C ASN A 412 -7.46 -26.05 -38.65
N LEU A 413 -7.17 -24.88 -38.07
CA LEU A 413 -5.86 -24.21 -38.15
C LEU A 413 -5.07 -24.32 -36.83
N CYS A 414 -3.79 -23.94 -36.85
CA CYS A 414 -3.02 -23.65 -35.65
C CYS A 414 -3.54 -22.35 -34.98
N ARG A 415 -3.15 -22.10 -33.72
CA ARG A 415 -3.62 -20.92 -32.97
C ARG A 415 -3.35 -19.59 -33.67
N ALA A 416 -2.18 -19.43 -34.29
CA ALA A 416 -1.80 -18.17 -34.94
C ALA A 416 -2.65 -17.88 -36.18
N CYS A 417 -2.76 -18.85 -37.10
CA CYS A 417 -3.59 -18.73 -38.29
C CYS A 417 -5.09 -18.65 -37.93
N CYS A 418 -5.53 -19.41 -36.93
CA CYS A 418 -6.89 -19.34 -36.40
C CYS A 418 -7.22 -17.96 -35.84
N LYS A 419 -6.28 -17.28 -35.16
CA LYS A 419 -6.50 -15.92 -34.66
C LYS A 419 -6.74 -14.92 -35.78
N VAL A 420 -5.95 -15.00 -36.85
CA VAL A 420 -6.10 -14.11 -38.02
C VAL A 420 -7.45 -14.35 -38.69
N GLN A 421 -7.81 -15.61 -38.91
CA GLN A 421 -9.07 -15.96 -39.58
C GLN A 421 -10.31 -15.68 -38.71
N ALA A 422 -10.28 -16.05 -37.43
CA ALA A 422 -11.37 -15.76 -36.48
C ALA A 422 -11.61 -14.25 -36.31
N HIS A 423 -10.55 -13.44 -36.40
CA HIS A 423 -10.68 -11.98 -36.39
C HIS A 423 -11.30 -11.46 -37.68
N ALA A 424 -10.84 -11.92 -38.84
CA ALA A 424 -11.36 -11.52 -40.15
C ALA A 424 -12.84 -11.89 -40.32
N GLU A 425 -13.23 -13.09 -39.90
CA GLU A 425 -14.60 -13.61 -40.00
C GLU A 425 -15.48 -13.25 -38.80
N LYS A 426 -14.96 -12.50 -37.82
CA LYS A 426 -15.66 -12.13 -36.56
C LYS A 426 -16.34 -13.33 -35.89
N MET A 427 -15.58 -14.42 -35.75
CA MET A 427 -16.05 -15.70 -35.27
C MET A 427 -15.29 -16.13 -34.00
N ASP A 428 -15.89 -17.05 -33.25
CA ASP A 428 -15.30 -17.57 -32.02
C ASP A 428 -14.64 -18.92 -32.27
N CYS A 429 -13.53 -19.19 -31.57
CA CYS A 429 -12.88 -20.49 -31.53
C CYS A 429 -12.66 -20.89 -30.07
N PRO A 430 -13.57 -21.71 -29.49
CA PRO A 430 -13.46 -22.18 -28.10
C PRO A 430 -12.15 -22.93 -27.84
N SER A 431 -11.70 -23.75 -28.80
CA SER A 431 -10.46 -24.52 -28.71
C SER A 431 -9.21 -23.64 -28.51
N HIS A 432 -9.15 -22.49 -29.18
CA HIS A 432 -8.05 -21.52 -29.00
C HIS A 432 -8.38 -20.37 -28.03
N ARG A 433 -9.57 -20.40 -27.41
CA ARG A 433 -10.11 -19.36 -26.52
C ARG A 433 -10.12 -17.97 -27.19
N LEU A 434 -10.58 -17.92 -28.45
CA LEU A 434 -10.79 -16.70 -29.21
C LEU A 434 -12.28 -16.40 -29.24
N TRP A 435 -12.68 -15.20 -28.83
CA TRP A 435 -14.08 -14.82 -28.61
C TRP A 435 -14.41 -13.48 -29.26
N PHE A 436 -14.17 -13.35 -30.57
CA PHE A 436 -14.36 -12.10 -31.31
C PHE A 436 -15.85 -11.76 -31.50
N LYS A 437 -16.69 -12.74 -31.85
CA LYS A 437 -18.14 -12.58 -31.99
C LYS A 437 -18.78 -12.22 -30.65
N THR A 438 -18.52 -13.03 -29.63
CA THR A 438 -19.08 -12.82 -28.29
C THR A 438 -18.68 -11.46 -27.70
N LYS A 439 -17.43 -11.01 -27.92
CA LYS A 439 -16.98 -9.69 -27.44
C LYS A 439 -17.69 -8.54 -28.16
N GLU A 440 -17.89 -8.66 -29.47
CA GLU A 440 -18.59 -7.66 -30.26
C GLU A 440 -20.08 -7.57 -29.88
N GLU A 441 -20.74 -8.70 -29.65
CA GLU A 441 -22.12 -8.74 -29.15
C GLU A 441 -22.25 -8.10 -27.77
N ARG A 442 -21.32 -8.39 -26.83
CA ARG A 442 -21.29 -7.75 -25.52
C ARG A 442 -21.06 -6.24 -25.61
N ARG A 443 -20.23 -5.78 -26.54
CA ARG A 443 -19.99 -4.35 -26.78
C ARG A 443 -21.28 -3.66 -27.25
N LYS A 444 -21.98 -4.25 -28.23
CA LYS A 444 -23.27 -3.74 -28.73
C LYS A 444 -24.33 -3.70 -27.63
N LEU A 445 -24.43 -4.74 -26.82
CA LEU A 445 -25.34 -4.79 -25.66
C LEU A 445 -25.03 -3.69 -24.64
N TRP A 446 -23.74 -3.44 -24.39
CA TRP A 446 -23.31 -2.37 -23.48
C TRP A 446 -23.64 -0.98 -24.04
N GLU A 447 -23.39 -0.74 -25.34
CA GLU A 447 -23.76 0.51 -26.03
C GLU A 447 -25.27 0.75 -26.03
N ALA A 448 -26.08 -0.29 -26.26
CA ALA A 448 -27.53 -0.21 -26.20
C ALA A 448 -28.03 0.14 -24.78
N LYS A 449 -27.47 -0.50 -23.74
CA LYS A 449 -27.78 -0.16 -22.34
C LYS A 449 -27.34 1.25 -21.95
N LYS A 450 -26.21 1.71 -22.50
CA LYS A 450 -25.73 3.08 -22.29
C LYS A 450 -26.69 4.10 -22.90
N ARG A 451 -27.12 3.90 -24.15
CA ARG A 451 -28.13 4.76 -24.81
C ARG A 451 -29.48 4.74 -24.10
N GLN A 452 -29.92 3.59 -23.57
CA GLN A 452 -31.15 3.52 -22.78
C GLN A 452 -31.05 4.37 -21.50
N ARG A 453 -29.90 4.36 -20.82
CA ARG A 453 -29.64 5.18 -19.63
C ARG A 453 -29.56 6.66 -19.95
N GLU A 454 -28.97 7.03 -21.08
CA GLU A 454 -28.91 8.42 -21.55
C GLU A 454 -30.33 8.93 -21.92
N ASN A 455 -31.14 8.11 -22.61
CA ASN A 455 -32.53 8.46 -22.94
C ASN A 455 -33.50 8.49 -21.74
N THR A 456 -33.13 7.91 -20.59
CA THR A 456 -33.94 8.00 -19.35
C THR A 456 -33.61 9.23 -18.50
N ILE A 457 -32.52 9.95 -18.82
CA ILE A 457 -32.11 11.16 -18.08
C ILE A 457 -32.73 12.43 -18.69
N ASP A 458 -33.14 12.39 -19.98
CA ASP A 458 -33.74 13.54 -20.69
C ASP A 458 -35.28 13.51 -20.81
N ALA A 459 -35.97 12.61 -20.09
CA ALA A 459 -37.44 12.62 -20.05
C ALA A 459 -37.94 13.57 -18.94
N PRO A 460 -38.75 14.61 -19.23
CA PRO A 460 -39.34 15.45 -18.21
C PRO A 460 -40.32 14.63 -17.35
N ALA A 461 -40.22 14.75 -16.03
CA ALA A 461 -41.12 14.11 -15.09
C ALA A 461 -42.47 14.85 -15.07
N ASP A 462 -43.43 14.38 -15.88
CA ASP A 462 -44.83 14.70 -15.67
C ASP A 462 -45.46 13.71 -14.68
N ASN A 463 -45.73 14.26 -13.49
CA ASN A 463 -46.40 13.61 -12.40
C ASN A 463 -47.91 13.65 -12.68
N LYS A 464 -48.53 12.49 -12.87
CA LYS A 464 -49.96 12.24 -12.60
C LYS A 464 -50.21 10.74 -12.71
N SER A 465 -50.29 10.08 -11.55
CA SER A 465 -51.01 8.82 -11.43
C SER A 465 -52.51 9.11 -11.55
N PRO A 466 -53.25 8.32 -12.35
CA PRO A 466 -54.62 8.02 -12.03
C PRO A 466 -54.76 6.52 -11.76
N ASP A 467 -55.28 6.25 -10.57
CA ASP A 467 -55.92 5.01 -10.17
C ASP A 467 -56.93 4.56 -11.24
N PRO A 468 -56.98 3.26 -11.61
CA PRO A 468 -58.13 2.74 -12.32
C PRO A 468 -58.72 1.54 -11.58
N ASP A 469 -59.62 1.83 -10.65
CA ASP A 469 -60.86 1.07 -10.53
C ASP A 469 -61.96 1.80 -11.32
N ASN A 470 -62.67 1.01 -12.11
CA ASN A 470 -63.98 1.26 -12.73
C ASN A 470 -64.01 1.82 -14.19
N PRO A 471 -64.77 1.17 -15.11
CA PRO A 471 -64.74 1.43 -16.55
C PRO A 471 -65.93 2.27 -17.03
N GLN A 472 -65.83 2.71 -18.30
CA GLN A 472 -66.89 3.01 -19.29
C GLN A 472 -66.92 4.46 -19.83
N ASN A 473 -66.91 4.50 -21.17
CA ASN A 473 -67.56 5.46 -22.08
C ASN A 473 -67.15 6.94 -21.98
N SER A 474 -67.04 7.73 -23.05
CA SER A 474 -67.26 7.57 -24.48
C SER A 474 -66.97 8.94 -25.12
N VAL A 475 -66.35 8.94 -26.30
CA VAL A 475 -66.75 9.75 -27.48
C VAL A 475 -66.54 11.29 -27.46
N GLN A 476 -65.66 11.73 -28.39
CA GLN A 476 -65.70 12.95 -29.24
C GLN A 476 -65.58 14.32 -28.55
N LYS A 477 -65.10 15.40 -29.18
CA LYS A 477 -64.34 15.78 -30.40
C LYS A 477 -64.07 17.29 -30.17
N GLU A 478 -62.98 17.81 -30.75
CA GLU A 478 -62.85 19.15 -31.41
C GLU A 478 -63.36 20.40 -30.64
N ASP A 479 -62.72 21.57 -30.59
CA ASP A 479 -61.57 22.15 -31.27
C ASP A 479 -61.33 23.54 -30.63
N SER A 480 -60.18 24.12 -30.95
CA SER A 480 -59.98 25.56 -31.23
C SER A 480 -59.90 26.64 -30.12
N SER A 481 -58.72 27.28 -30.15
CA SER A 481 -58.46 28.74 -30.13
C SER A 481 -58.45 29.47 -28.78
N MET A 482 -57.28 30.02 -28.40
CA MET A 482 -56.90 31.46 -28.44
C MET A 482 -57.71 32.29 -27.41
N THR A 483 -57.17 33.13 -26.54
CA THR A 483 -55.98 34.00 -26.61
C THR A 483 -55.85 34.73 -25.26
N ALA A 484 -54.62 35.20 -24.99
CA ALA A 484 -54.25 36.47 -24.33
C ALA A 484 -54.60 36.66 -22.83
N GLN A 485 -53.58 36.85 -21.99
CA GLN A 485 -53.14 38.14 -21.39
C GLN A 485 -54.13 38.64 -20.32
N VAL A 486 -53.79 39.25 -19.19
CA VAL A 486 -52.66 40.08 -18.75
C VAL A 486 -52.76 40.15 -17.21
N ASP A 487 -51.65 40.49 -16.54
CA ASP A 487 -51.57 41.29 -15.29
C ASP A 487 -52.27 40.75 -14.01
N GLU A 488 -51.91 41.06 -12.76
CA GLU A 488 -51.10 42.11 -12.16
C GLU A 488 -50.72 41.69 -10.72
N LYS A 489 -49.55 42.17 -10.28
CA LYS A 489 -49.06 42.63 -8.96
C LYS A 489 -49.76 42.29 -7.62
N CYS A 490 -48.87 42.25 -6.62
CA CYS A 490 -49.03 42.76 -5.23
C CYS A 490 -49.93 41.93 -4.30
N GLU A 491 -49.74 41.81 -2.99
CA GLU A 491 -48.74 42.26 -2.03
C GLU A 491 -49.09 41.59 -0.69
N THR A 492 -48.07 41.43 0.17
CA THR A 492 -48.13 41.59 1.64
C THR A 492 -48.88 40.61 2.57
N ASN A 493 -48.16 40.33 3.66
CA ASN A 493 -48.59 40.12 5.05
C ASN A 493 -49.44 38.86 5.34
N GLY A 494 -49.15 38.02 6.33
CA GLY A 494 -48.35 38.20 7.53
C GLY A 494 -49.20 37.70 8.72
N LYS A 495 -48.60 36.86 9.58
CA LYS A 495 -49.03 36.57 10.98
C LYS A 495 -50.40 35.85 11.09
N GLU A 496 -50.75 35.07 12.11
CA GLU A 496 -50.20 34.76 13.43
C GLU A 496 -50.94 33.51 13.96
N THR A 497 -50.30 32.81 14.90
CA THR A 497 -50.86 32.18 16.12
C THR A 497 -51.79 30.94 16.09
N GLN A 498 -51.32 29.93 16.84
CA GLN A 498 -51.98 29.23 17.99
C GLN A 498 -53.29 28.45 17.71
N ALA A 499 -53.63 27.33 18.35
CA ALA A 499 -53.07 26.49 19.41
C ALA A 499 -54.01 25.26 19.57
N LEU A 500 -53.70 24.42 20.59
CA LEU A 500 -54.58 23.46 21.30
C LEU A 500 -54.55 22.01 20.75
N GLN A 501 -53.92 21.07 21.47
CA GLN A 501 -54.44 20.27 22.62
C GLN A 501 -55.47 19.20 22.14
N HIS A 502 -55.53 17.94 22.57
CA HIS A 502 -55.01 17.17 23.71
C HIS A 502 -55.25 15.66 23.42
N GLY A 503 -54.54 14.77 24.14
CA GLY A 503 -55.00 13.42 24.53
C GLY A 503 -54.79 12.28 23.51
N GLU A 504 -54.49 11.02 23.84
CA GLU A 504 -54.24 10.24 25.06
C GLU A 504 -53.42 8.98 24.63
N GLY A 505 -52.76 8.29 25.58
CA GLY A 505 -51.94 7.05 25.37
C GLY A 505 -52.77 5.80 25.01
N PRO A 506 -52.28 4.54 25.11
CA PRO A 506 -51.14 4.01 25.92
C PRO A 506 -50.10 3.15 25.14
N VAL A 507 -48.81 3.13 25.50
CA VAL A 507 -48.03 2.19 26.37
C VAL A 507 -47.98 0.70 25.95
N LEU A 508 -46.73 0.18 25.94
CA LEU A 508 -46.21 -1.20 26.04
C LEU A 508 -45.91 -1.92 24.70
N SER A 509 -44.74 -2.54 24.48
CA SER A 509 -43.59 -2.79 25.35
C SER A 509 -42.36 -3.22 24.52
N GLU A 510 -41.20 -2.89 25.07
CA GLU A 510 -39.83 -3.23 24.67
C GLU A 510 -39.52 -4.73 24.61
N LYS A 511 -38.46 -5.07 23.88
CA LYS A 511 -37.39 -5.98 24.37
C LYS A 511 -36.08 -5.69 23.61
N ALA A 512 -35.20 -4.92 24.25
CA ALA A 512 -33.76 -4.90 24.00
C ALA A 512 -33.10 -5.98 24.89
N SER A 513 -32.04 -6.62 24.41
CA SER A 513 -31.25 -7.57 25.19
C SER A 513 -29.88 -6.96 25.47
N GLU A 514 -29.64 -6.67 26.74
CA GLU A 514 -28.35 -6.39 27.34
C GLU A 514 -27.67 -7.71 27.74
N VAL A 515 -26.34 -7.78 27.59
CA VAL A 515 -25.51 -8.82 28.20
C VAL A 515 -24.44 -8.12 29.02
N SER A 516 -24.48 -8.32 30.33
CA SER A 516 -23.45 -7.92 31.30
C SER A 516 -22.45 -9.06 31.58
N PRO A 517 -21.22 -8.76 32.03
CA PRO A 517 -20.15 -9.73 32.28
C PRO A 517 -20.20 -10.33 33.71
N PRO A 518 -19.53 -11.46 33.99
CA PRO A 518 -19.50 -12.03 35.34
C PRO A 518 -18.30 -11.59 36.20
N LEU A 519 -18.58 -11.47 37.50
CA LEU A 519 -17.69 -11.13 38.62
C LEU A 519 -17.04 -12.37 39.29
N ILE A 520 -15.73 -12.26 39.51
CA ILE A 520 -14.85 -12.67 40.62
C ILE A 520 -15.33 -13.71 41.67
N GLN A 521 -14.46 -14.68 41.96
CA GLN A 521 -14.25 -15.30 43.28
C GLN A 521 -12.75 -15.35 43.63
N ASP A 522 -12.37 -14.85 44.81
CA ASP A 522 -11.06 -15.00 45.46
C ASP A 522 -10.89 -16.40 46.07
N PRO A 523 -9.63 -16.82 46.37
CA PRO A 523 -9.28 -16.87 47.80
C PRO A 523 -7.85 -16.38 48.15
N LYS A 524 -7.82 -15.55 49.19
CA LYS A 524 -6.86 -15.40 50.30
C LYS A 524 -5.47 -16.08 50.22
N GLY A 525 -4.44 -15.25 50.37
CA GLY A 525 -3.51 -15.32 51.51
C GLY A 525 -2.06 -15.71 51.22
N ALA A 526 -1.15 -14.73 51.28
CA ALA A 526 0.04 -14.75 52.15
C ALA A 526 0.86 -13.46 51.97
N GLU A 527 1.15 -12.83 53.09
CA GLU A 527 1.93 -11.62 53.29
C GLU A 527 3.41 -11.85 52.96
N ASN A 528 4.10 -10.82 52.44
CA ASN A 528 5.34 -10.28 53.01
C ASN A 528 5.81 -9.11 52.14
N ALA A 529 5.75 -7.92 52.73
CA ALA A 529 6.40 -6.73 52.23
C ALA A 529 7.85 -6.74 52.70
N GLU A 530 8.80 -6.62 51.77
CA GLU A 530 10.17 -6.23 52.08
C GLU A 530 10.48 -4.89 51.41
N GLU A 531 11.09 -4.05 52.22
CA GLU A 531 11.37 -2.64 52.02
C GLU A 531 12.38 -2.38 50.89
N LEU A 532 12.11 -1.36 50.09
CA LEU A 532 13.08 -0.74 49.19
C LEU A 532 14.05 0.13 50.01
N PRO A 533 15.38 0.00 49.85
CA PRO A 533 16.30 1.03 50.30
C PRO A 533 16.55 2.06 49.20
N ASP A 534 16.43 3.32 49.60
CA ASP A 534 16.97 4.52 48.97
C ASP A 534 18.42 4.31 48.50
N VAL A 535 18.69 4.57 47.21
CA VAL A 535 20.06 4.75 46.71
C VAL A 535 20.22 6.16 46.16
N LYS A 536 21.10 6.87 46.86
CA LYS A 536 21.55 8.24 46.64
C LYS A 536 22.29 8.40 45.30
N ASN A 537 22.17 9.61 44.77
CA ASN A 537 22.99 10.19 43.70
C ASN A 537 24.48 9.85 43.83
N GLY A 538 25.08 9.38 42.74
CA GLY A 538 26.51 9.18 42.57
C GLY A 538 26.91 9.14 41.10
N ASP A 539 27.56 10.21 40.66
CA ASP A 539 28.60 10.33 39.62
C ASP A 539 28.40 9.61 38.27
N ILE A 540 27.99 10.42 37.29
CA ILE A 540 28.10 10.15 35.86
C ILE A 540 29.59 10.17 35.49
N GLN A 541 30.18 9.00 35.26
CA GLN A 541 31.46 8.88 34.57
C GLN A 541 31.22 8.79 33.06
N ASP A 542 31.69 9.83 32.35
CA ASP A 542 31.77 9.91 30.91
C ASP A 542 32.49 8.69 30.32
N SER A 543 31.78 7.92 29.50
CA SER A 543 32.36 6.93 28.60
C SER A 543 32.78 7.63 27.30
N PRO A 544 34.01 7.42 26.78
CA PRO A 544 34.50 8.18 25.64
C PRO A 544 33.79 7.77 24.34
N PRO A 545 33.65 8.69 23.37
CA PRO A 545 32.99 8.39 22.10
C PRO A 545 33.83 7.43 21.27
N THR A 546 33.29 6.24 21.00
CA THR A 546 33.90 5.26 20.11
C THR A 546 33.87 5.79 18.67
N LYS A 547 35.06 6.09 18.14
CA LYS A 547 35.28 6.44 16.72
C LYS A 547 34.76 5.32 15.82
N VAL A 548 33.64 5.55 15.16
CA VAL A 548 33.23 4.76 14.00
C VAL A 548 33.97 5.32 12.79
N CYS A 549 34.77 4.47 12.15
CA CYS A 549 35.51 4.80 10.94
C CYS A 549 34.57 5.32 9.84
N LEU A 550 34.87 6.54 9.39
CA LEU A 550 34.36 7.15 8.17
C LEU A 550 34.66 6.20 7.00
N LEU A 551 33.61 5.64 6.41
CA LEU A 551 33.63 5.25 5.01
C LEU A 551 32.84 6.30 4.27
N ASP A 552 33.56 7.33 3.82
CA ASP A 552 33.10 8.27 2.83
C ASP A 552 32.73 7.50 1.57
N ALA A 553 31.44 7.47 1.27
CA ALA A 553 30.92 7.00 0.00
C ALA A 553 30.52 8.23 -0.81
N GLU A 554 31.47 8.71 -1.62
CA GLU A 554 31.18 9.47 -2.83
C GLU A 554 30.40 8.61 -3.87
#